data_AF-A0A024QH50-F1
#
_entry.id   AF-A0A024QH50-F1
#
_cell.length_a   1.000
_cell.length_b   1.000
_cell.length_c   1.000
_cell.angle_alpha   90.00
_cell.angle_beta   90.00
_cell.angle_gamma   90.00
#
_symmetry.space_group_name_H-M   'P 1'
#
loop_
_entity.id
_entity.type
_entity.pdbx_description
1 polymer ?
#
loop_
_entity_poly.entity_id
_entity_poly.type
_entity_poly.pdbx_seq_one_letter_code
_entity_poly.pdbx_strand_id
1 'polypeptide(L)'
;MGKLTTKQELFCQEYIVDLNATQAAIRAGYSEKTARQTAARLLTKANISARVKELKDKRAEKLELDAYWVLKRLKDISDRSMQAEPVEEWDQSIGEMVSTGEYQFDSNGANKATELIGKHIGMFDPKLKLQLEALQIKNEKIKKETEFIEERTKLIKGQSKDTSLLDVLIDTVKNDE
;
A
#
# COMPACT_ATOMS: atom_id res chain seq x y z
N MET A 1 -19.68 24.50 -2.51
CA MET A 1 -19.63 23.70 -3.76
C MET A 1 -20.57 24.33 -4.77
N GLY A 2 -20.08 24.73 -5.95
CA GLY A 2 -20.93 25.32 -6.99
C GLY A 2 -21.91 24.29 -7.57
N LYS A 3 -23.19 24.65 -7.64
CA LYS A 3 -24.28 23.82 -8.19
C LYS A 3 -23.93 23.37 -9.62
N LEU A 4 -24.04 22.07 -9.90
CA LEU A 4 -23.82 21.53 -11.24
C LEU A 4 -24.94 21.97 -12.17
N THR A 5 -24.59 22.26 -13.42
CA THR A 5 -25.60 22.46 -14.47
C THR A 5 -26.18 21.12 -14.90
N THR A 6 -27.37 21.12 -15.51
CA THR A 6 -28.02 19.88 -15.98
C THR A 6 -27.11 19.09 -16.93
N LYS A 7 -26.41 19.75 -17.85
CA LYS A 7 -25.46 19.09 -18.76
C LYS A 7 -24.24 18.50 -18.04
N GLN A 8 -23.77 19.16 -16.98
CA GLN A 8 -22.66 18.67 -16.17
C GLN A 8 -23.06 17.45 -15.33
N GLU A 9 -24.28 17.47 -14.76
CA GLU A 9 -24.82 16.32 -14.05
C GLU A 9 -25.01 15.12 -14.99
N LEU A 10 -25.58 15.35 -16.18
CA LEU A 10 -25.74 14.30 -17.19
C LEU A 10 -24.38 13.73 -17.62
N PHE A 11 -23.37 14.58 -17.82
CA PHE A 11 -22.00 14.13 -18.07
C PHE A 11 -21.48 13.20 -16.96
N CYS A 12 -21.68 13.56 -15.69
CA CYS A 12 -21.26 12.71 -14.57
C CYS A 12 -21.96 11.35 -14.59
N GLN A 13 -23.27 11.32 -14.83
CA GLN A 13 -24.07 10.10 -14.91
C GLN A 13 -23.66 9.20 -16.08
N GLU A 14 -23.40 9.79 -17.24
CA GLU A 14 -22.95 9.06 -18.43
C GLU A 14 -21.51 8.56 -18.30
N TYR A 15 -20.65 9.31 -17.60
CA TYR A 15 -19.25 8.94 -17.41
C TYR A 15 -19.10 7.72 -16.52
N ILE A 16 -19.91 7.59 -15.48
CA ILE A 16 -19.82 6.41 -14.60
C ILE A 16 -20.28 5.11 -15.28
N VAL A 17 -20.96 5.16 -16.44
CA VAL A 17 -21.43 3.95 -17.14
C VAL A 17 -20.26 3.12 -17.66
N ASP A 18 -19.32 3.73 -18.36
CA ASP A 18 -18.23 3.06 -19.09
C ASP A 18 -16.84 3.68 -18.84
N LEU A 19 -16.77 4.73 -18.00
CA LEU A 19 -15.57 5.53 -17.75
C LEU A 19 -14.96 6.13 -19.03
N ASN A 20 -15.76 6.29 -20.08
CA ASN A 20 -15.37 6.92 -21.33
C ASN A 20 -15.77 8.39 -21.34
N ALA A 21 -14.80 9.27 -21.08
CA ALA A 21 -15.04 10.70 -20.94
C ALA A 21 -15.59 11.34 -22.23
N THR A 22 -15.07 10.93 -23.40
CA THR A 22 -15.50 11.51 -24.69
C THR A 22 -16.93 11.11 -25.00
N GLN A 23 -17.28 9.82 -24.85
CA GLN A 23 -18.63 9.35 -25.10
C GLN A 23 -19.64 9.93 -24.09
N ALA A 24 -19.24 10.06 -22.83
CA ALA A 24 -20.06 10.71 -21.83
C ALA A 24 -20.39 12.18 -22.19
N ALA A 25 -19.43 12.92 -22.76
CA ALA A 25 -19.67 14.28 -23.22
C ALA A 25 -20.66 14.32 -24.41
N ILE A 26 -20.56 13.38 -25.35
CA ILE A 26 -21.49 13.27 -26.48
C ILE A 26 -22.90 12.97 -25.98
N ARG A 27 -23.06 11.93 -25.14
CA ARG A 27 -24.35 11.54 -24.54
C ARG A 27 -24.96 12.65 -23.67
N ALA A 28 -24.12 13.46 -23.02
CA ALA A 28 -24.55 14.63 -22.26
C ALA A 28 -24.95 15.86 -23.11
N GLY A 29 -24.90 15.75 -24.45
CA GLY A 29 -25.30 16.81 -25.37
C GLY A 29 -24.26 17.92 -25.55
N TYR A 30 -22.97 17.58 -25.43
CA TYR A 30 -21.88 18.43 -25.92
C TYR A 30 -21.58 18.14 -27.40
N SER A 31 -20.98 19.11 -28.09
CA SER A 31 -20.61 18.96 -29.50
C SER A 31 -19.65 17.79 -29.69
N GLU A 32 -19.98 16.88 -30.59
CA GLU A 32 -19.13 15.73 -30.94
C GLU A 32 -17.74 16.17 -31.40
N LYS A 33 -17.68 17.23 -32.22
CA LYS A 33 -16.43 17.78 -32.75
C LYS A 33 -15.46 18.22 -31.66
N THR A 34 -15.97 18.61 -30.49
CA THR A 34 -15.15 19.09 -29.36
C THR A 34 -15.33 18.28 -28.08
N ALA A 35 -15.93 17.09 -28.18
CA ALA A 35 -16.29 16.26 -27.04
C ALA A 35 -15.05 15.86 -26.23
N ARG A 36 -13.96 15.49 -26.91
CA ARG A 36 -12.70 15.10 -26.27
C ARG A 36 -12.10 16.24 -25.43
N GLN A 37 -11.95 17.45 -25.99
CA GLN A 37 -11.40 18.58 -25.23
C GLN A 37 -12.35 19.01 -24.11
N THR A 38 -13.66 18.98 -24.37
CA THR A 38 -14.67 19.34 -23.38
C THR A 38 -14.66 18.38 -22.20
N ALA A 39 -14.62 17.06 -22.47
CA ALA A 39 -14.55 16.03 -21.45
C ALA A 39 -13.29 16.16 -20.58
N ALA A 40 -12.12 16.37 -21.19
CA ALA A 40 -10.87 16.59 -20.46
C ALA A 40 -10.98 17.81 -19.51
N ARG A 41 -11.55 18.92 -20.01
CA ARG A 41 -11.79 20.13 -19.20
C ARG A 41 -12.85 19.93 -18.12
N LEU A 42 -13.85 19.07 -18.33
CA LEU A 42 -14.86 18.77 -17.31
C LEU A 42 -14.26 17.97 -16.16
N LEU A 43 -13.44 16.96 -16.46
CA LEU A 43 -12.82 16.11 -15.45
C LEU A 43 -11.82 16.85 -14.55
N THR A 44 -11.21 17.94 -15.01
CA THR A 44 -10.33 18.77 -14.16
C THR A 44 -11.08 19.66 -13.18
N LYS A 45 -12.40 19.84 -13.33
CA LYS A 45 -13.19 20.67 -12.43
C LYS A 45 -13.47 19.92 -11.12
N ALA A 46 -13.12 20.54 -10.00
CA ALA A 46 -13.28 19.95 -8.67
C ALA A 46 -14.73 19.53 -8.36
N ASN A 47 -15.74 20.30 -8.80
CA ASN A 47 -17.15 19.96 -8.58
C ASN A 47 -17.61 18.74 -9.41
N ILE A 48 -17.10 18.57 -10.63
CA ILE A 48 -17.37 17.39 -11.47
C ILE A 48 -16.68 16.16 -10.87
N SER A 49 -15.41 16.29 -10.51
CA SER A 49 -14.64 15.22 -9.87
C SER A 49 -15.30 14.75 -8.57
N ALA A 50 -15.74 15.68 -7.72
CA ALA A 50 -16.47 15.36 -6.49
C ALA A 50 -17.77 14.60 -6.76
N ARG A 51 -18.54 15.00 -7.79
CA ARG A 51 -19.78 14.31 -8.15
C ARG A 51 -19.55 12.92 -8.72
N VAL A 52 -18.55 12.76 -9.58
CA VAL A 52 -18.16 11.43 -10.09
C VAL A 52 -17.71 10.54 -8.94
N LYS A 53 -16.97 11.08 -7.97
CA LYS A 53 -16.59 10.34 -6.76
C LYS A 53 -17.81 9.89 -5.97
N GLU A 54 -18.74 10.80 -5.68
CA GLU A 54 -20.00 10.46 -4.98
C GLU A 54 -20.78 9.35 -5.69
N LEU A 55 -20.88 9.40 -7.02
CA LEU A 55 -21.56 8.38 -7.82
C LEU A 55 -20.85 7.02 -7.78
N LYS A 56 -19.51 7.02 -7.79
CA LYS A 56 -18.70 5.80 -7.63
C LYS A 56 -18.87 5.22 -6.23
N ASP A 57 -18.78 6.07 -5.20
CA ASP A 57 -18.93 5.67 -3.80
C ASP A 57 -20.32 5.05 -3.56
N LYS A 58 -21.40 5.64 -4.09
CA LYS A 58 -22.75 5.06 -4.00
C LYS A 58 -22.88 3.69 -4.65
N ARG A 59 -22.20 3.46 -5.78
CA ARG A 59 -22.19 2.14 -6.43
C ARG A 59 -21.39 1.12 -5.61
N ALA A 60 -20.26 1.54 -5.06
CA ALA A 60 -19.45 0.71 -4.19
C ALA A 60 -20.22 0.34 -2.91
N GLU A 61 -20.88 1.31 -2.27
CA GLU A 61 -21.73 1.11 -1.09
C GLU A 61 -22.88 0.14 -1.38
N LYS A 62 -23.60 0.32 -2.50
CA LYS A 62 -24.68 -0.58 -2.91
C LYS A 62 -24.23 -2.04 -3.13
N LEU A 63 -22.97 -2.23 -3.50
CA LEU A 63 -22.37 -3.55 -3.72
C LEU A 63 -21.53 -4.02 -2.52
N GLU A 64 -21.52 -3.25 -1.43
CA GLU A 64 -20.71 -3.52 -0.22
C GLU A 64 -19.23 -3.74 -0.54
N LEU A 65 -18.71 -2.98 -1.52
CA LEU A 65 -17.32 -3.04 -1.94
C LEU A 65 -16.50 -2.05 -1.12
N ASP A 66 -15.68 -2.58 -0.24
CA ASP A 66 -14.69 -1.82 0.53
C ASP A 66 -13.26 -2.36 0.30
N ALA A 67 -12.29 -1.71 0.95
CA ALA A 67 -10.89 -2.14 0.87
C ALA A 67 -10.69 -3.57 1.39
N TYR A 68 -11.45 -3.97 2.42
CA TYR A 68 -11.38 -5.30 3.00
C TYR A 68 -11.87 -6.37 2.01
N TRP A 69 -12.98 -6.13 1.33
CA TRP A 69 -13.51 -6.99 0.29
C TRP A 69 -12.49 -7.21 -0.83
N VAL A 70 -11.82 -6.14 -1.27
CA VAL A 70 -10.79 -6.21 -2.32
C VAL A 70 -9.61 -7.06 -1.84
N LEU A 71 -9.11 -6.83 -0.63
CA LEU A 71 -8.02 -7.61 -0.05
C LEU A 71 -8.38 -9.10 0.07
N LYS A 72 -9.57 -9.40 0.59
CA LYS A 72 -10.07 -10.77 0.69
C LYS A 72 -10.12 -11.44 -0.68
N ARG A 73 -10.65 -10.73 -1.68
CA ARG A 73 -10.73 -11.24 -3.05
C ARG A 73 -9.35 -11.47 -3.66
N LEU A 74 -8.39 -10.57 -3.45
CA LEU A 74 -7.02 -10.74 -3.93
C LEU A 74 -6.35 -11.95 -3.26
N LYS A 75 -6.58 -12.17 -1.96
CA LYS A 75 -6.09 -13.38 -1.28
C LYS A 75 -6.66 -14.64 -1.93
N ASP A 76 -7.97 -14.70 -2.14
CA ASP A 76 -8.62 -15.85 -2.79
C ASP A 76 -8.08 -16.09 -4.20
N ILE A 77 -7.82 -15.03 -4.96
CA ILE A 77 -7.21 -15.13 -6.31
C ILE A 77 -5.79 -15.69 -6.20
N SER A 78 -4.98 -15.19 -5.26
CA SER A 78 -3.62 -15.71 -5.05
C SER A 78 -3.65 -17.20 -4.72
N ASP A 79 -4.49 -17.61 -3.77
CA ASP A 79 -4.59 -19.00 -3.33
C ASP A 79 -5.04 -19.92 -4.48
N ARG A 80 -5.97 -19.45 -5.33
CA ARG A 80 -6.43 -20.20 -6.51
C ARG A 80 -5.39 -20.27 -7.61
N SER A 81 -4.70 -19.17 -7.91
CA SER A 81 -3.63 -19.15 -8.90
C SER A 81 -2.43 -20.01 -8.50
N MET A 82 -2.25 -20.30 -7.21
CA MET A 82 -1.23 -21.21 -6.70
C MET A 82 -1.63 -22.69 -6.69
N GLN A 83 -2.84 -23.04 -7.15
CA GLN A 83 -3.25 -24.43 -7.27
C GLN A 83 -2.40 -25.16 -8.31
N ALA A 84 -2.00 -26.39 -7.98
CA ALA A 84 -1.17 -27.21 -8.86
C ALA A 84 -2.00 -27.71 -10.05
N GLU A 85 -1.55 -27.38 -11.25
CA GLU A 85 -2.09 -27.83 -12.52
C GLU A 85 -1.04 -28.70 -13.22
N PRO A 86 -1.41 -29.87 -13.75
CA PRO A 86 -0.46 -30.71 -14.47
C PRO A 86 0.06 -29.97 -15.69
N VAL A 87 1.36 -30.10 -15.96
CA VAL A 87 1.92 -29.67 -17.24
C VAL A 87 1.50 -30.69 -18.28
N GLU A 88 0.81 -30.22 -19.32
CA GLU A 88 0.40 -31.02 -20.46
C GLU A 88 1.25 -30.67 -21.67
N GLU A 89 1.72 -31.69 -22.38
CA GLU A 89 2.50 -31.55 -23.61
C GLU A 89 1.82 -32.32 -24.75
N TRP A 90 1.94 -31.80 -25.97
CA TRP A 90 1.32 -32.43 -27.13
C TRP A 90 2.17 -33.60 -27.61
N ASP A 91 1.64 -34.80 -27.44
CA ASP A 91 2.28 -35.99 -27.98
C ASP A 91 1.86 -36.19 -29.44
N GLN A 92 2.80 -35.93 -30.35
CA GLN A 92 2.59 -36.05 -31.80
C GLN A 92 2.32 -37.50 -32.25
N SER A 93 2.72 -38.51 -31.47
CA SER A 93 2.57 -39.93 -31.84
C SER A 93 1.15 -40.45 -31.68
N ILE A 94 0.43 -39.93 -30.67
CA ILE A 94 -0.95 -40.30 -30.34
C ILE A 94 -1.95 -39.19 -30.66
N GLY A 95 -1.49 -37.96 -30.92
CA GLY A 95 -2.34 -36.84 -31.32
C GLY A 95 -3.21 -36.29 -30.19
N GLU A 96 -2.72 -36.37 -28.95
CA GLU A 96 -3.44 -35.94 -27.75
C GLU A 96 -2.50 -35.19 -26.79
N MET A 97 -3.10 -34.43 -25.86
CA MET A 97 -2.38 -33.80 -24.75
C MET A 97 -2.11 -34.87 -23.69
N VAL A 98 -0.85 -35.02 -23.27
CA VAL A 98 -0.45 -35.93 -22.20
C VAL A 98 0.17 -35.17 -21.05
N SER A 99 -0.12 -35.61 -19.84
CA SER A 99 0.54 -35.06 -18.65
C SER A 99 2.00 -35.50 -18.62
N THR A 100 2.92 -34.56 -18.41
CA THR A 100 4.36 -34.82 -18.30
C THR A 100 4.78 -35.39 -16.95
N GLY A 101 3.85 -35.44 -15.97
CA GLY A 101 4.14 -35.76 -14.57
C GLY A 101 4.67 -34.57 -13.76
N GLU A 102 4.92 -33.43 -14.40
CA GLU A 102 5.26 -32.18 -13.74
C GLU A 102 4.01 -31.34 -13.44
N TYR A 103 4.11 -30.44 -12.46
CA TYR A 103 3.03 -29.55 -12.05
C TYR A 103 3.50 -28.10 -12.09
N GLN A 104 2.62 -27.23 -12.56
CA GLN A 104 2.79 -25.79 -12.60
C GLN A 104 1.64 -25.10 -11.88
N PHE A 105 1.68 -23.78 -11.82
CA PHE A 105 0.60 -22.93 -11.33
C PHE A 105 0.65 -21.58 -12.05
N ASP A 106 -0.43 -20.81 -11.97
CA ASP A 106 -0.50 -19.45 -12.53
C ASP A 106 0.33 -18.47 -11.68
N SER A 107 1.64 -18.47 -11.93
CA SER A 107 2.58 -17.58 -11.26
C SER A 107 2.26 -16.09 -11.48
N ASN A 108 1.70 -15.72 -12.64
CA ASN A 108 1.38 -14.34 -12.95
C ASN A 108 0.20 -13.82 -12.12
N GLY A 109 -0.88 -14.60 -12.02
CA GLY A 109 -2.03 -14.26 -11.17
C GLY A 109 -1.65 -14.18 -9.70
N ALA A 110 -0.89 -15.18 -9.21
CA ALA A 110 -0.42 -15.21 -7.82
C ALA A 110 0.50 -14.02 -7.48
N ASN A 111 1.47 -13.72 -8.35
CA ASN A 111 2.37 -12.59 -8.18
C ASN A 111 1.60 -11.27 -8.16
N LYS A 112 0.65 -11.09 -9.08
CA LYS A 112 -0.08 -9.83 -9.17
C LYS A 112 -0.98 -9.60 -7.96
N ALA A 113 -1.65 -10.63 -7.49
CA ALA A 113 -2.48 -10.58 -6.30
C ALA A 113 -1.64 -10.22 -5.06
N THR A 114 -0.53 -10.93 -4.86
CA THR A 114 0.39 -10.72 -3.72
C THR A 114 1.03 -9.33 -3.76
N GLU A 115 1.43 -8.85 -4.95
CA GLU A 115 1.98 -7.51 -5.14
C GLU A 115 0.97 -6.43 -4.69
N LEU A 116 -0.30 -6.54 -5.11
CA LEU A 116 -1.34 -5.57 -4.77
C LEU A 116 -1.67 -5.57 -3.27
N ILE A 117 -1.70 -6.76 -2.64
CA ILE A 117 -1.87 -6.89 -1.19
C ILE A 117 -0.72 -6.19 -0.46
N GLY A 118 0.53 -6.50 -0.82
CA GLY A 118 1.72 -5.90 -0.22
C GLY A 118 1.77 -4.37 -0.38
N LYS A 119 1.36 -3.86 -1.55
CA LYS A 119 1.22 -2.42 -1.78
C LYS A 119 0.15 -1.79 -0.88
N HIS A 120 -1.01 -2.43 -0.73
CA HIS A 120 -2.10 -1.91 0.08
C HIS A 120 -1.72 -1.76 1.56
N ILE A 121 -1.00 -2.74 2.12
CA ILE A 121 -0.54 -2.71 3.52
C ILE A 121 0.77 -1.92 3.72
N GLY A 122 1.31 -1.30 2.66
CA GLY A 122 2.53 -0.52 2.72
C GLY A 122 3.83 -1.33 2.89
N MET A 123 3.80 -2.64 2.67
CA MET A 123 4.95 -3.54 2.84
C MET A 123 6.15 -3.16 1.97
N PHE A 124 5.88 -2.56 0.80
CA PHE A 124 6.91 -2.15 -0.16
C PHE A 124 7.21 -0.65 -0.13
N ASP A 125 6.73 0.10 0.87
CA ASP A 125 7.04 1.53 0.98
C ASP A 125 8.44 1.74 1.61
N PRO A 126 9.44 2.19 0.83
CA PRO A 126 10.79 2.41 1.34
C PRO A 126 10.85 3.51 2.42
N LYS A 127 9.92 4.48 2.40
CA LYS A 127 9.87 5.53 3.42
C LYS A 127 9.40 4.98 4.75
N LEU A 128 8.43 4.06 4.73
CA LEU A 128 7.92 3.41 5.94
C LEU A 128 9.03 2.59 6.60
N LYS A 129 9.83 1.87 5.81
CA LYS A 129 11.00 1.13 6.30
C LYS A 129 12.01 2.04 6.98
N LEU A 130 12.41 3.13 6.32
CA LEU A 130 13.34 4.11 6.88
C LEU A 130 12.81 4.75 8.17
N GLN A 131 11.50 5.03 8.24
CA GLN A 131 10.86 5.57 9.44
C GLN A 131 10.88 4.57 10.60
N LEU A 132 10.63 3.28 10.33
CA LEU A 132 10.70 2.20 11.33
C LEU A 132 12.13 2.06 11.89
N GLU A 133 13.13 2.03 11.03
CA GLU A 133 14.54 1.96 11.44
C GLU A 133 14.95 3.19 12.27
N ALA A 134 14.55 4.39 11.84
CA ALA A 134 14.82 5.61 12.60
C ALA A 134 14.13 5.62 13.98
N LEU A 135 12.92 5.08 14.08
CA LEU A 135 12.21 4.92 15.36
C LEU A 135 12.90 3.91 16.27
N GLN A 136 13.39 2.80 15.73
CA GLN A 136 14.16 1.80 16.49
C GLN A 136 15.43 2.41 17.08
N ILE A 137 16.20 3.14 16.26
CA ILE A 137 17.42 3.83 16.71
C ILE A 137 17.10 4.84 17.82
N LYS A 138 16.02 5.63 17.67
CA LYS A 138 15.58 6.57 18.71
C LYS A 138 15.21 5.85 20.00
N ASN A 139 14.47 4.76 19.92
CA ASN A 139 14.06 3.97 21.08
C ASN A 139 15.27 3.36 21.81
N GLU A 140 16.26 2.83 21.07
CA GLU A 140 17.50 2.33 21.67
C GLU A 140 18.30 3.43 22.36
N LYS A 141 18.40 4.62 21.74
CA LYS A 141 19.07 5.77 22.34
C LYS A 141 18.38 6.20 23.64
N ILE A 142 17.06 6.36 23.59
CA ILE A 142 16.25 6.72 24.77
C ILE A 142 16.44 5.67 25.87
N LYS A 143 16.41 4.39 25.52
CA LYS A 143 16.61 3.30 26.49
C LYS A 143 17.96 3.38 27.19
N LYS A 144 19.05 3.61 26.45
CA LYS A 144 20.39 3.81 27.02
C LYS A 144 20.47 5.07 27.89
N GLU A 145 19.86 6.16 27.47
CA GLU A 145 19.80 7.40 28.25
C GLU A 145 19.03 7.18 29.56
N THR A 146 17.91 6.46 29.53
CA THR A 146 17.15 6.10 30.74
C THR A 146 17.95 5.20 31.67
N GLU A 147 18.63 4.18 31.16
CA GLU A 147 19.49 3.29 31.96
C GLU A 147 20.62 4.08 32.64
N PHE A 148 21.28 4.99 31.91
CA PHE A 148 22.32 5.86 32.46
C PHE A 148 21.78 6.81 33.54
N ILE A 149 20.61 7.41 33.32
CA ILE A 149 19.96 8.28 34.31
C ILE A 149 19.58 7.47 35.56
N GLU A 150 19.07 6.25 35.41
CA GLU A 150 18.74 5.37 36.52
C GLU A 150 19.97 5.00 37.35
N GLU A 151 21.08 4.65 36.72
CA GLU A 151 22.35 4.38 37.42
C GLU A 151 22.86 5.60 38.19
N ARG A 152 22.89 6.78 37.56
CA ARG A 152 23.27 8.01 38.26
C ARG A 152 22.34 8.34 39.41
N THR A 153 21.04 8.08 39.26
CA THR A 153 20.06 8.28 40.33
C THR A 153 20.32 7.35 41.51
N LYS A 154 20.74 6.09 41.28
CA LYS A 154 21.13 5.16 42.35
C LYS A 154 22.37 5.64 43.11
N LEU A 155 23.36 6.19 42.41
CA LEU A 155 24.57 6.77 43.02
C LEU A 155 24.21 7.98 43.90
N ILE A 156 23.42 8.92 43.38
CA ILE A 156 23.00 10.13 44.13
C ILE A 156 22.16 9.77 45.37
N LYS A 157 21.30 8.75 45.27
CA LYS A 157 20.50 8.25 46.40
C LYS A 157 21.30 7.39 47.38
N GLY A 158 22.61 7.18 47.16
CA GLY A 158 23.47 6.36 48.02
C GLY A 158 23.16 4.87 48.00
N GLN A 159 22.39 4.40 47.00
CA GLN A 159 22.09 2.98 46.80
C GLN A 159 23.24 2.22 46.13
N SER A 160 24.23 2.94 45.60
CA SER A 160 25.47 2.45 45.01
C SER A 160 26.62 3.40 45.40
N LYS A 161 27.85 2.88 45.57
CA LYS A 161 29.04 3.69 45.92
C LYS A 161 29.74 4.16 44.65
N ASP A 162 30.06 5.45 44.56
CA ASP A 162 30.86 6.02 43.48
C ASP A 162 32.36 5.77 43.74
N THR A 163 32.98 4.87 42.99
CA THR A 163 34.41 4.52 43.12
C THR A 163 35.30 5.25 42.10
N SER A 164 34.74 6.11 41.26
CA SER A 164 35.46 6.77 40.16
C SER A 164 36.71 7.54 40.61
N LEU A 165 36.66 8.22 41.76
CA LEU A 165 37.83 8.91 42.34
C LEU A 165 38.92 7.95 42.82
N LEU A 166 38.56 6.75 43.30
CA LEU A 166 39.52 5.74 43.71
C LEU A 166 40.23 5.15 42.49
N ASP A 167 39.52 4.93 41.39
CA ASP A 167 40.10 4.41 40.15
C ASP A 167 41.11 5.41 39.53
N VAL A 168 40.80 6.71 39.51
CA VAL A 168 41.73 7.76 39.04
C VAL A 168 42.98 7.86 39.92
N LEU A 169 42.82 7.73 41.24
CA LEU A 169 43.96 7.73 42.18
C LEU A 169 44.86 6.51 41.99
N ILE A 170 44.28 5.33 41.68
CA ILE A 170 45.05 4.12 41.41
C ILE A 170 45.82 4.24 40.08
N ASP A 171 45.21 4.80 39.04
CA ASP A 171 45.87 4.97 37.73
C ASP A 171 46.97 6.03 37.76
N THR A 172 46.83 7.09 38.56
CA THR A 172 47.91 8.09 38.75
C THR A 172 49.11 7.47 39.46
N VAL A 173 48.88 6.70 40.52
CA VAL A 173 49.97 6.01 41.24
C VAL A 173 50.66 4.95 40.38
N LYS A 174 49.95 4.25 39.49
CA LYS A 174 50.53 3.24 38.59
C LYS A 174 51.32 3.82 37.40
N ASN A 175 51.04 5.05 36.98
CA ASN A 175 51.77 5.70 35.88
C ASN A 175 53.03 6.44 36.35
N ASP A 176 53.20 6.60 37.67
CA ASP A 176 54.37 7.22 38.31
C ASP A 176 55.42 6.19 38.79
N GLU A 177 55.22 4.88 38.52
CA GLU A 177 56.20 3.78 38.69
C GLU A 177 56.88 3.39 37.36
#